data_AF-A0A5B6VAY7-F1
#
_entry.id   AF-A0A5B6VAY7-F1
#
_cell.length_a   1.000
_cell.length_b   1.000
_cell.length_c   1.000
_cell.angle_alpha   90.00
_cell.angle_beta   90.00
_cell.angle_gamma   90.00
#
_symmetry.space_group_name_H-M   'P 1'
#
loop_
_entity.id
_entity.type
_entity.pdbx_description
1 polymer ?
#
loop_
_entity_poly.entity_id
_entity_poly.type
_entity_poly.pdbx_seq_one_letter_code
_entity_poly.pdbx_strand_id
1 'polypeptide(L)'
;MLCLQEWWHLRMNLDETLYEDWEQFKELIRKCPMNGFQHRTEMEMFYNGLNAHTRMVVDVSTNRTLLDKSYNEAYEILERIANNDYQYPTT
;
A
#
# COMPACT_ATOMS: atom_id res chain seq x y z
N MET A 1 -9.50 12.11 8.32
CA MET A 1 -8.12 12.24 8.84
C MET A 1 -7.82 11.30 10.01
N LEU A 2 -8.79 10.53 10.53
CA LEU A 2 -8.56 9.51 11.57
C LEU A 2 -7.88 8.25 11.01
N CYS A 3 -8.31 7.77 9.84
CA CYS A 3 -7.77 6.59 9.18
C CYS A 3 -6.28 6.71 8.84
N LEU A 4 -5.81 7.94 8.55
CA LEU A 4 -4.38 8.22 8.38
C LEU A 4 -3.59 7.95 9.67
N GLN A 5 -4.08 8.43 10.81
CA GLN A 5 -3.40 8.23 12.09
C GLN A 5 -3.42 6.77 12.54
N GLU A 6 -4.53 6.06 12.27
CA GLU A 6 -4.64 4.62 12.52
C GLU A 6 -3.69 3.83 11.63
N TRP A 7 -3.58 4.18 10.35
CA TRP A 7 -2.65 3.55 9.42
C TRP A 7 -1.19 3.71 9.85
N TRP A 8 -0.79 4.92 10.22
CA TRP A 8 0.56 5.18 10.73
C TRP A 8 0.86 4.39 12.01
N HIS A 9 -0.12 4.20 12.90
CA HIS A 9 0.06 3.38 14.09
C HIS A 9 0.15 1.89 13.80
N LEU A 10 -0.65 1.36 12.86
CA LEU A 10 -0.59 -0.04 12.44
C LEU A 10 0.81 -0.35 11.90
N ARG A 11 1.28 0.41 10.92
CA ARG A 11 2.58 0.19 10.27
C ARG A 11 3.77 0.31 11.24
N MET A 12 3.70 1.21 12.23
CA MET A 12 4.79 1.35 13.21
C MET A 12 4.96 0.14 14.13
N ASN A 13 3.97 -0.75 14.22
CA ASN A 13 3.97 -1.88 15.13
C ASN A 13 4.34 -3.21 14.47
N LEU A 14 4.69 -3.20 13.18
CA LEU A 14 4.71 -4.41 12.36
C LEU A 14 6.07 -4.57 11.66
N ASP A 15 6.75 -5.69 11.95
CA ASP A 15 7.82 -6.28 11.12
C ASP A 15 7.17 -7.18 10.05
N GLU A 16 6.16 -6.65 9.35
CA GLU A 16 5.30 -7.41 8.45
C GLU A 16 5.77 -7.40 6.99
N THR A 17 5.28 -8.40 6.25
CA THR A 17 5.43 -8.51 4.80
C THR A 17 4.59 -7.45 4.07
N LEU A 18 4.94 -7.14 2.82
CA LEU A 18 4.14 -6.20 2.01
C LEU A 18 2.71 -6.71 1.82
N TYR A 19 2.51 -8.04 1.84
CA TYR A 19 1.21 -8.66 1.79
C TYR A 19 0.32 -8.27 2.97
N GLU A 20 0.81 -8.40 4.20
CA GLU A 20 0.04 -8.10 5.40
C GLU A 20 -0.25 -6.60 5.50
N ASP A 21 0.74 -5.74 5.19
CA ASP A 21 0.57 -4.29 5.09
C ASP A 21 -0.56 -3.91 4.10
N TRP A 22 -0.63 -4.60 2.94
CA TRP A 22 -1.65 -4.35 1.92
C TRP A 22 -3.05 -4.81 2.35
N GLU A 23 -3.18 -5.99 2.94
CA GLU A 23 -4.46 -6.49 3.45
C GLU A 23 -5.02 -5.62 4.58
N GLN A 24 -4.16 -5.22 5.53
CA GLN A 24 -4.56 -4.34 6.63
C GLN A 24 -4.99 -2.96 6.13
N PHE A 25 -4.27 -2.41 5.15
CA PHE A 25 -4.66 -1.14 4.53
C PHE A 25 -6.04 -1.23 3.88
N LYS A 26 -6.32 -2.29 3.09
CA LYS A 26 -7.64 -2.51 2.47
C LYS A 26 -8.76 -2.60 3.52
N GLU A 27 -8.52 -3.31 4.61
CA GLU A 27 -9.49 -3.42 5.71
C GLU A 27 -9.74 -2.08 6.41
N LEU A 28 -8.70 -1.27 6.58
CA LEU A 28 -8.83 0.07 7.14
C LEU A 28 -9.65 0.99 6.25
N ILE A 29 -9.41 0.99 4.94
CA ILE A 29 -10.18 1.77 3.96
C ILE A 29 -11.63 1.28 3.88
N ARG A 30 -11.90 -0.02 4.06
CA ARG A 30 -13.29 -0.54 4.16
C ARG A 30 -14.02 -0.04 5.41
N LYS A 31 -13.34 0.01 6.56
CA LYS A 31 -13.91 0.45 7.85
C LYS A 31 -14.10 1.95 7.93
N CYS A 32 -13.24 2.69 7.25
CA CYS A 32 -13.34 4.11 7.08
C CYS A 32 -14.04 4.43 5.77
N PRO A 33 -15.37 4.64 5.72
CA PRO A 33 -16.01 5.19 4.53
C PRO A 33 -15.42 6.58 4.33
N MET A 34 -14.37 6.67 3.53
CA MET A 34 -13.69 7.89 3.17
C MET A 34 -14.61 8.61 2.19
N ASN A 35 -15.73 9.13 2.69
CA ASN A 35 -16.73 9.83 1.92
C ASN A 35 -16.05 11.00 1.20
N GLY A 36 -15.68 10.77 -0.07
CA GLY A 36 -15.04 11.75 -0.94
C GLY A 36 -13.51 11.74 -1.03
N PHE A 37 -12.77 10.78 -0.44
CA PHE A 37 -11.34 10.67 -0.80
C PHE A 37 -11.23 10.06 -2.19
N GLN A 38 -10.50 10.77 -3.06
CA GLN A 38 -10.22 10.29 -4.39
C GLN A 38 -9.32 9.07 -4.27
N HIS A 39 -9.60 8.03 -5.05
CA HIS A 39 -8.76 6.84 -5.23
C HIS A 39 -7.24 7.12 -5.27
N ARG A 40 -6.84 8.27 -5.80
CA ARG A 40 -5.45 8.75 -5.80
C ARG A 40 -4.88 8.94 -4.39
N THR A 41 -5.65 9.52 -3.49
CA THR A 41 -5.19 9.78 -2.12
C THR A 41 -5.00 8.48 -1.36
N GLU A 42 -5.81 7.45 -1.58
CA GLU A 42 -5.60 6.12 -0.98
C GLU A 42 -4.23 5.54 -1.38
N MET A 43 -3.90 5.63 -2.68
CA MET A 43 -2.60 5.17 -3.19
C MET A 43 -1.43 6.01 -2.67
N GLU A 44 -1.60 7.34 -2.59
CA GLU A 44 -0.59 8.23 -1.98
C GLU A 44 -0.38 7.92 -0.50
N MET A 45 -1.44 7.59 0.25
CA MET A 45 -1.33 7.21 1.66
C MET A 45 -0.51 5.93 1.80
N PHE A 46 -0.90 4.87 1.10
CA PHE A 46 -0.20 3.60 1.16
C PHE A 46 1.28 3.75 0.75
N TYR A 47 1.54 4.38 -0.39
CA TYR A 47 2.89 4.57 -0.91
C TYR A 47 3.81 5.34 0.05
N ASN A 48 3.30 6.37 0.74
CA ASN A 48 4.14 7.24 1.58
C ASN A 48 4.64 6.60 2.88
N GLY A 49 3.88 5.68 3.45
CA GLY A 49 4.33 4.93 4.65
C GLY A 49 4.95 3.57 4.34
N LEU A 50 5.07 3.16 3.07
CA LEU A 50 6.01 2.10 2.71
C LEU A 50 7.44 2.48 3.14
N ASN A 51 8.22 1.51 3.59
CA ASN A 51 9.66 1.75 3.85
C ASN A 51 10.40 2.00 2.51
N ALA A 52 11.65 2.49 2.59
CA ALA A 52 12.41 2.87 1.41
C ALA A 52 12.70 1.67 0.48
N HIS A 53 12.95 0.49 1.04
CA HIS A 53 13.22 -0.72 0.29
C HIS A 53 11.98 -1.19 -0.50
N THR A 54 10.84 -1.29 0.18
CA THR A 54 9.57 -1.70 -0.43
C THR A 54 9.11 -0.70 -1.49
N ARG A 55 9.31 0.61 -1.26
CA ARG A 55 9.06 1.63 -2.30
C ARG A 55 9.90 1.40 -3.55
N MET A 56 11.19 1.09 -3.39
CA MET A 56 12.07 0.80 -4.51
C MET A 56 11.59 -0.43 -5.30
N VAL A 57 11.17 -1.50 -4.64
CA VAL A 57 10.63 -2.71 -5.30
C VAL A 57 9.37 -2.38 -6.10
N VAL A 58 8.48 -1.58 -5.51
CA VAL A 58 7.26 -1.12 -6.18
C VAL A 58 7.59 -0.25 -7.40
N ASP A 59 8.46 0.75 -7.26
CA ASP A 59 8.82 1.68 -8.34
C ASP A 59 9.55 0.98 -9.51
N VAL A 60 10.42 0.00 -9.21
CA VAL A 60 11.06 -0.84 -10.22
C VAL A 60 10.02 -1.65 -11.00
N SER A 61 9.00 -2.16 -10.31
CA SER A 61 7.93 -2.97 -10.93
C SER A 61 7.00 -2.14 -11.83
N THR A 62 6.89 -0.83 -11.58
CA THR A 62 6.07 0.12 -12.35
C THR A 62 6.83 0.81 -13.49
N ASN A 63 8.17 0.64 -13.57
CA ASN A 63 9.09 1.32 -14.51
C ASN A 63 9.07 2.87 -14.41
N ARG A 64 8.37 3.40 -13.40
CA ARG A 64 8.10 4.80 -13.01
C ARG A 64 7.59 4.80 -11.57
N THR A 65 7.21 5.94 -10.98
CA THR A 65 6.55 5.88 -9.66
C THR A 65 5.15 5.27 -9.75
N LEU A 66 4.74 4.52 -8.73
CA LEU A 66 3.38 3.99 -8.61
C LEU A 66 2.31 5.10 -8.71
N LEU A 67 2.62 6.30 -8.21
CA LEU A 67 1.70 7.44 -8.19
C LEU A 67 1.44 8.07 -9.56
N ASP A 68 2.22 7.69 -10.58
CA ASP A 68 1.98 8.09 -11.98
C ASP A 68 0.92 7.22 -12.66
N LYS A 69 0.53 6.10 -12.03
CA LYS A 69 -0.43 5.14 -12.57
C LYS A 69 -1.87 5.54 -12.25
N SER A 70 -2.81 5.07 -13.07
CA SER A 70 -4.21 5.12 -12.67
C SER A 70 -4.45 4.26 -11.43
N TYR A 71 -5.50 4.54 -10.66
CA TYR A 71 -5.81 3.78 -9.45
C TYR A 71 -5.90 2.27 -9.70
N ASN A 72 -6.60 1.85 -10.75
CA ASN A 72 -6.76 0.44 -11.08
C ASN A 72 -5.41 -0.22 -11.37
N GLU A 73 -4.55 0.43 -12.16
CA GLU A 73 -3.20 -0.08 -12.44
C GLU A 73 -2.34 -0.15 -11.17
N ALA A 74 -2.38 0.89 -10.32
CA ALA A 74 -1.64 0.89 -9.07
C ALA A 74 -2.12 -0.22 -8.13
N TYR A 75 -3.43 -0.42 -8.04
CA TYR A 75 -4.05 -1.48 -7.25
C TYR A 75 -3.61 -2.88 -7.73
N GLU A 76 -3.72 -3.16 -9.03
CA GLU A 76 -3.33 -4.46 -9.60
C GLU A 76 -1.84 -4.76 -9.39
N ILE A 77 -0.99 -3.73 -9.50
CA ILE A 77 0.45 -3.88 -9.26
C ILE A 77 0.74 -4.18 -7.80
N LEU A 78 0.15 -3.42 -6.87
CA LEU A 78 0.31 -3.67 -5.43
C LEU A 78 -0.21 -5.06 -5.05
N GLU A 79 -1.38 -5.45 -5.56
CA GLU A 79 -1.94 -6.78 -5.36
C GLU A 79 -1.01 -7.89 -5.88
N ARG A 80 -0.40 -7.70 -7.05
CA ARG A 80 0.55 -8.66 -7.61
C ARG A 80 1.82 -8.78 -6.77
N ILE A 81 2.41 -7.66 -6.34
CA ILE A 81 3.65 -7.67 -5.55
C ILE A 81 3.38 -8.25 -4.17
N ALA A 82 2.29 -7.83 -3.51
CA ALA A 82 1.82 -8.39 -2.24
C ALA A 82 1.67 -9.92 -2.32
N ASN A 83 0.95 -10.42 -3.33
CA ASN A 83 0.78 -11.87 -3.50
C ASN A 83 2.11 -12.59 -3.83
N ASN A 84 3.03 -11.93 -4.54
CA ASN A 84 4.34 -12.51 -4.83
C ASN A 84 5.20 -12.61 -3.56
N ASP A 85 5.18 -11.59 -2.70
CA ASP A 85 5.88 -11.56 -1.41
C ASP A 85 5.34 -12.63 -0.45
N TYR A 86 4.02 -12.89 -0.46
CA TYR A 86 3.42 -14.01 0.26
C TYR A 86 3.88 -15.39 -0.24
N GLN A 87 4.01 -15.54 -1.56
CA GLN A 87 4.41 -16.81 -2.20
C GLN A 87 5.93 -17.07 -2.11
N TYR A 88 6.74 -16.01 -2.10
CA TYR A 88 8.21 -16.06 -2.07
C TYR A 88 8.75 -14.96 -1.14
N PRO A 89 8.69 -15.16 0.19
CA PRO A 89 9.12 -14.15 1.14
C PRO A 89 10.62 -13.87 0.96
N THR A 90 10.94 -12.65 0.52
CA THR A 90 12.32 -12.19 0.43
C THR A 90 12.78 -11.73 1.81
N THR A 91 13.32 -12.69 2.57
CA THR A 91 13.89 -12.50 3.93
C THR A 91 15.11 -11.58 3.91
#